data_AF-A0A2T6E6D7-F1
#
_entry.id   AF-A0A2T6E6D7-F1
#
_cell.length_a   1.000
_cell.length_b   1.000
_cell.length_c   1.000
_cell.angle_alpha   90.00
_cell.angle_beta   90.00
_cell.angle_gamma   90.00
#
_symmetry.space_group_name_H-M   'P 1'
#
loop_
_entity.id
_entity.type
_entity.pdbx_description
1 polymer ?
#
loop_
_entity_poly.entity_id
_entity_poly.type
_entity_poly.pdbx_seq_one_letter_code
_entity_poly.pdbx_strand_id
1 'polypeptide(L)'
;MLKITLFGCLTLFSMAASAEHQIAEDVRSVAQLLTDQYAVLVEHSISVIKDDQSDVIFATFSIEGFQGGNNFQPFIVAFKPEFRTEDSPPFQRIGAPKYRMLGIRHLCPSPSVLYRHDSLAIHNGEVTGVCETGDSESEFTVEVGPYDLLIEH
;
A
#
# COMPACT_ATOMS: atom_id res chain seq x y z
N MET A 1 -35.46 8.14 -28.92
CA MET A 1 -35.24 7.21 -27.80
C MET A 1 -33.74 7.05 -27.61
N LEU A 2 -33.14 7.71 -26.61
CA LEU A 2 -31.73 7.49 -26.25
C LEU A 2 -31.51 8.04 -24.84
N LYS A 3 -31.64 7.20 -23.81
CA LYS A 3 -31.37 7.57 -22.41
C LYS A 3 -30.91 6.36 -21.60
N ILE A 4 -29.84 5.68 -22.01
CA ILE A 4 -29.16 4.70 -21.14
C ILE A 4 -27.67 4.69 -21.48
N THR A 5 -26.94 5.73 -21.07
CA THR A 5 -25.46 5.73 -21.17
C THR A 5 -24.84 6.72 -20.16
N LEU A 6 -25.27 6.68 -18.90
CA LEU A 6 -24.60 7.47 -17.84
C LEU A 6 -24.45 6.72 -16.50
N PHE A 7 -24.87 5.46 -16.40
CA PHE A 7 -24.83 4.69 -15.14
C PHE A 7 -23.64 3.73 -15.01
N GLY A 8 -22.94 3.41 -16.10
CA GLY A 8 -21.83 2.45 -16.07
C GLY A 8 -20.50 2.99 -15.55
N CYS A 9 -20.31 4.32 -15.53
CA CYS A 9 -19.04 4.92 -15.11
C CYS A 9 -18.97 5.12 -13.59
N LEU A 10 -20.11 5.39 -12.92
CA LEU A 10 -20.16 5.64 -11.47
C LEU A 10 -19.86 4.41 -10.60
N THR A 11 -20.11 3.20 -11.09
CA THR A 11 -19.92 1.97 -10.31
C THR A 11 -18.45 1.57 -10.17
N LEU A 12 -17.62 1.86 -11.18
CA LEU A 12 -16.18 1.57 -11.15
C LEU A 12 -15.43 2.51 -10.19
N PHE A 13 -15.79 3.79 -10.16
CA PHE A 13 -15.24 4.75 -9.19
C PHE A 13 -15.57 4.38 -7.74
N SER A 14 -16.77 3.85 -7.49
CA SER A 14 -17.17 3.45 -6.13
C SER A 14 -16.35 2.27 -5.58
N MET A 15 -15.96 1.32 -6.44
CA MET A 15 -15.16 0.17 -5.99
C MET A 15 -13.69 0.53 -5.76
N ALA A 16 -13.11 1.38 -6.61
CA ALA A 16 -11.73 1.85 -6.44
C ALA A 16 -11.56 2.68 -5.15
N ALA A 17 -12.52 3.55 -4.85
CA ALA A 17 -12.55 4.35 -3.63
C ALA A 17 -12.76 3.48 -2.37
N SER A 18 -13.58 2.43 -2.47
CA SER A 18 -13.78 1.48 -1.36
C SER A 18 -12.51 0.70 -1.02
N ALA A 19 -11.70 0.36 -2.02
CA ALA A 19 -10.43 -0.35 -1.82
C ALA A 19 -9.41 0.51 -1.07
N GLU A 20 -9.24 1.76 -1.50
CA GLU A 20 -8.33 2.72 -0.85
C GLU A 20 -8.73 2.98 0.60
N HIS A 21 -10.03 3.10 0.87
CA HIS A 21 -10.52 3.31 2.22
C HIS A 21 -10.20 2.14 3.16
N GLN A 22 -10.51 0.90 2.75
CA GLN A 22 -10.21 -0.29 3.56
C GLN A 22 -8.69 -0.44 3.79
N ILE A 23 -7.88 -0.24 2.75
CA ILE A 23 -6.42 -0.32 2.86
C ILE A 23 -5.89 0.74 3.82
N ALA A 24 -6.39 1.98 3.73
CA ALA A 24 -6.00 3.04 4.66
C ALA A 24 -6.40 2.74 6.11
N GLU A 25 -7.55 2.11 6.33
CA GLU A 25 -7.96 1.63 7.67
C GLU A 25 -7.05 0.53 8.21
N ASP A 26 -6.66 -0.42 7.36
CA ASP A 26 -5.74 -1.49 7.74
C ASP A 26 -4.34 -0.94 8.04
N VAL A 27 -3.84 0.00 7.21
CA VAL A 27 -2.57 0.70 7.46
C VAL A 27 -2.63 1.48 8.77
N ARG A 28 -3.74 2.19 9.05
CA ARG A 28 -3.93 2.91 10.32
C ARG A 28 -3.87 1.95 11.51
N SER A 29 -4.54 0.81 11.41
CA SER A 29 -4.56 -0.21 12.46
C SER A 29 -3.18 -0.80 12.72
N VAL A 30 -2.41 -1.09 11.66
CA VAL A 30 -1.03 -1.57 11.78
C VAL A 30 -0.14 -0.49 12.37
N ALA A 31 -0.24 0.74 11.88
CA ALA A 31 0.55 1.84 12.42
C ALA A 31 0.28 2.04 13.91
N GLN A 32 -0.97 1.95 14.37
CA GLN A 32 -1.31 1.97 15.79
C GLN A 32 -0.67 0.84 16.60
N LEU A 33 -0.44 -0.34 16.01
CA LEU A 33 0.26 -1.45 16.67
C LEU A 33 1.78 -1.24 16.69
N LEU A 34 2.32 -0.50 15.73
CA LEU A 34 3.75 -0.21 15.60
C LEU A 34 4.18 1.06 16.34
N THR A 35 3.23 1.83 16.88
CA THR A 35 3.46 3.17 17.44
C THR A 35 2.89 3.28 18.85
N ASP A 36 3.43 4.18 19.68
CA ASP A 36 2.67 4.67 20.82
C ASP A 36 1.75 5.80 20.36
N GLN A 37 0.89 6.22 21.28
CA GLN A 37 -0.22 7.17 21.18
C GLN A 37 0.05 8.54 20.47
N TYR A 38 1.25 8.79 19.97
CA TYR A 38 1.70 10.02 19.32
C TYR A 38 1.76 9.98 17.78
N ALA A 39 1.50 8.84 17.15
CA ALA A 39 1.54 8.68 15.68
C ALA A 39 0.33 9.27 14.93
N VAL A 40 -0.06 10.49 15.29
CA VAL A 40 -1.22 11.20 14.72
C VAL A 40 -1.01 11.55 13.24
N LEU A 41 0.24 11.63 12.78
CA LEU A 41 0.60 12.07 11.43
C LEU A 41 0.61 10.98 10.36
N VAL A 42 0.45 9.71 10.73
CA VAL A 42 0.51 8.59 9.78
C VAL A 42 -0.48 8.78 8.63
N GLU A 43 -1.71 9.23 8.93
CA GLU A 43 -2.78 9.44 7.95
C GLU A 43 -2.39 10.36 6.79
N HIS A 44 -1.55 11.38 7.06
CA HIS A 44 -1.11 12.32 6.03
C HIS A 44 0.00 11.79 5.14
N SER A 45 0.56 10.62 5.48
CA SER A 45 1.66 9.98 4.74
C SER A 45 1.24 8.72 3.98
N ILE A 46 -0.02 8.28 4.13
CA ILE A 46 -0.50 7.07 3.44
C ILE A 46 -0.66 7.37 1.95
N SER A 47 0.06 6.60 1.13
CA SER A 47 -0.09 6.60 -0.31
C SER A 47 -0.35 5.19 -0.81
N VAL A 48 -1.52 4.97 -1.41
CA VAL A 48 -1.88 3.69 -2.03
C VAL A 48 -1.42 3.68 -3.47
N ILE A 49 -0.67 2.65 -3.86
CA ILE A 49 -0.16 2.47 -5.22
C ILE A 49 -0.73 1.19 -5.81
N LYS A 50 -1.30 1.30 -7.01
CA LYS A 50 -1.95 0.21 -7.74
C LYS A 50 -1.29 0.08 -9.10
N ASP A 51 -1.08 -1.16 -9.52
CA ASP A 51 -0.68 -1.52 -10.88
C ASP A 51 -1.78 -2.37 -11.48
N ASP A 52 -2.34 -1.94 -12.62
CA ASP A 52 -3.44 -2.64 -13.31
C ASP A 52 -3.02 -4.06 -13.78
N GLN A 53 -1.71 -4.32 -13.87
CA GLN A 53 -1.16 -5.62 -14.27
C GLN A 53 -0.83 -6.53 -13.09
N SER A 54 -0.92 -6.03 -11.86
CA SER A 54 -0.62 -6.79 -10.64
C SER A 54 -1.88 -7.15 -9.87
N ASP A 55 -1.91 -8.35 -9.26
CA ASP A 55 -2.93 -8.73 -8.29
C ASP A 55 -2.56 -8.32 -6.85
N VAL A 56 -1.59 -7.41 -6.70
CA VAL A 56 -1.11 -6.88 -5.43
C VAL A 56 -1.29 -5.37 -5.41
N ILE A 57 -1.77 -4.85 -4.27
CA ILE A 57 -1.87 -3.41 -4.00
C ILE A 57 -0.86 -3.06 -2.93
N PHE A 58 -0.12 -1.99 -3.14
CA PHE A 58 0.86 -1.50 -2.18
C PHE A 58 0.35 -0.25 -1.49
N ALA A 59 0.79 -0.03 -0.26
CA ALA A 59 0.70 1.27 0.38
C ALA A 59 2.02 1.62 1.04
N THR A 60 2.45 2.87 0.90
CA THR A 60 3.55 3.44 1.66
C THR A 60 3.01 4.36 2.73
N PHE A 61 3.70 4.43 3.85
CA PHE A 61 3.39 5.36 4.94
C PHE A 61 4.61 5.59 5.81
N SER A 62 4.62 6.67 6.56
CA SER A 62 5.72 7.01 7.46
C SER A 62 5.23 7.04 8.90
N ILE A 63 6.03 6.45 9.79
CA ILE A 63 5.83 6.54 11.23
C ILE A 63 6.85 7.53 11.80
N GLU A 64 6.37 8.50 12.57
CA GLU A 64 7.24 9.40 13.34
C GLU A 64 7.87 8.65 14.51
N GLY A 65 9.19 8.77 14.64
CA GLY A 65 9.97 8.15 15.69
C GLY A 65 9.78 8.83 17.06
N PHE A 66 9.70 8.01 18.09
CA PHE A 66 9.66 8.39 19.50
C PHE A 66 10.73 9.41 19.92
N GLN A 67 10.37 10.23 20.92
CA GLN A 67 11.20 11.24 21.60
C GLN A 67 11.32 12.63 20.94
N GLY A 68 10.37 13.02 20.09
CA GLY A 68 10.23 14.43 19.65
C GLY A 68 11.32 14.92 18.71
N GLY A 69 11.92 14.02 17.92
CA GLY A 69 12.85 14.35 16.84
C GLY A 69 12.20 14.24 15.45
N ASN A 70 12.81 14.87 14.45
CA ASN A 70 12.38 14.85 13.03
C ASN A 70 12.66 13.51 12.32
N ASN A 71 12.57 12.38 13.02
CA ASN A 71 12.87 11.07 12.45
C ASN A 71 11.57 10.46 11.91
N PHE A 72 11.54 10.16 10.62
CA PHE A 72 10.43 9.48 9.96
C PHE A 72 10.93 8.14 9.44
N GLN A 73 10.29 7.06 9.85
CA GLN A 73 10.58 5.72 9.36
C GLN A 73 9.59 5.40 8.24
N PRO A 74 10.04 5.32 6.97
CA PRO A 74 9.17 4.95 5.86
C PRO A 74 8.94 3.44 5.87
N PHE A 75 7.68 3.05 5.63
CA PHE A 75 7.23 1.67 5.53
C PHE A 75 6.53 1.43 4.20
N ILE A 76 6.58 0.17 3.76
CA ILE A 76 5.73 -0.35 2.71
C ILE A 76 4.96 -1.56 3.23
N VAL A 77 3.71 -1.66 2.81
CA VAL A 77 2.83 -2.79 3.07
C VAL A 77 2.20 -3.23 1.75
N ALA A 78 2.00 -4.54 1.59
CA ALA A 78 1.36 -5.12 0.42
C ALA A 78 0.09 -5.88 0.80
N PHE A 79 -0.90 -5.81 -0.08
CA PHE A 79 -2.22 -6.40 0.08
C PHE A 79 -2.60 -7.20 -1.16
N LYS A 80 -3.21 -8.36 -0.95
CA LYS A 80 -3.79 -9.18 -2.01
C LYS A 80 -5.32 -9.20 -1.88
N PRO A 81 -6.08 -8.91 -2.95
CA PRO A 81 -7.53 -9.03 -2.95
C PRO A 81 -7.93 -10.52 -2.97
N GLU A 82 -8.77 -10.91 -2.02
CA GLU A 82 -9.38 -12.22 -1.92
C GLU A 82 -10.89 -12.10 -2.12
N PHE A 83 -11.41 -12.86 -3.07
CA PHE A 83 -12.82 -12.88 -3.40
C PHE A 83 -13.49 -14.07 -2.75
N ARG A 84 -14.69 -13.86 -2.21
CA ARG A 84 -15.58 -14.98 -1.93
C ARG A 84 -16.03 -15.57 -3.27
N THR A 85 -16.18 -16.87 -3.33
CA THR A 85 -16.73 -17.56 -4.50
C THR A 85 -18.02 -18.27 -4.14
N GLU A 86 -18.86 -18.52 -5.15
CA GLU A 86 -19.97 -19.47 -5.01
C GLU A 86 -19.47 -20.85 -4.53
N ASP A 87 -20.32 -21.62 -3.86
CA ASP A 87 -19.94 -22.93 -3.29
C ASP A 87 -19.86 -24.05 -4.36
N SER A 88 -20.28 -23.76 -5.60
CA SER A 88 -20.28 -24.71 -6.71
C SER A 88 -19.58 -24.16 -7.97
N PRO A 89 -18.95 -25.03 -8.78
CA PRO A 89 -18.38 -24.63 -10.06
C PRO A 89 -19.40 -23.87 -10.95
N PRO A 90 -19.02 -22.79 -11.62
CA PRO A 90 -17.64 -22.36 -11.91
C PRO A 90 -17.00 -21.45 -10.83
N PHE A 91 -17.48 -21.43 -9.58
CA PHE A 91 -16.92 -20.65 -8.47
C PHE A 91 -16.85 -19.16 -8.78
N GLN A 92 -17.97 -18.58 -9.25
CA GLN A 92 -18.02 -17.17 -9.62
C GLN A 92 -17.73 -16.29 -8.41
N ARG A 93 -17.02 -15.17 -8.62
CA ARG A 93 -16.69 -14.21 -7.57
C ARG A 93 -17.96 -13.52 -7.08
N ILE A 94 -18.14 -13.46 -5.77
CA ILE A 94 -19.28 -12.83 -5.10
C ILE A 94 -18.81 -11.61 -4.31
N GLY A 95 -19.44 -10.47 -4.59
CA GLY A 95 -19.27 -9.24 -3.82
C GLY A 95 -17.93 -8.55 -3.99
N ALA A 96 -17.63 -7.62 -3.07
CA ALA A 96 -16.37 -6.91 -3.03
C ALA A 96 -15.24 -7.81 -2.49
N PRO A 97 -13.99 -7.63 -2.94
CA PRO A 97 -12.85 -8.35 -2.38
C PRO A 97 -12.61 -7.93 -0.93
N LYS A 98 -12.09 -8.86 -0.14
CA LYS A 98 -11.39 -8.55 1.11
C LYS A 98 -9.91 -8.42 0.81
N TYR A 99 -9.19 -7.57 1.52
CA TYR A 99 -7.76 -7.37 1.31
C TYR A 99 -6.99 -8.11 2.38
N ARG A 100 -6.23 -9.12 1.99
CA ARG A 100 -5.30 -9.81 2.90
C ARG A 100 -3.96 -9.11 2.84
N MET A 101 -3.46 -8.70 4.00
CA MET A 101 -2.09 -8.18 4.13
C MET A 101 -1.09 -9.32 3.90
N LEU A 102 -0.14 -9.09 3.00
CA LEU A 102 0.94 -10.02 2.70
C LEU A 102 2.11 -9.81 3.66
N GLY A 103 2.49 -8.57 3.91
CA GLY A 103 3.59 -8.23 4.80
C GLY A 103 3.81 -6.73 4.89
N ILE A 104 4.64 -6.33 5.87
CA ILE A 104 5.05 -4.96 6.12
C ILE A 104 6.56 -4.91 6.36
N ARG A 105 7.25 -3.93 5.76
CA ARG A 105 8.69 -3.73 5.92
C ARG A 105 9.06 -2.26 5.98
N HIS A 106 10.18 -1.97 6.64
CA HIS A 106 10.86 -0.69 6.51
C HIS A 106 11.29 -0.55 5.05
N LEU A 107 10.98 0.60 4.45
CA LEU A 107 11.27 0.86 3.04
C LEU A 107 12.72 1.29 2.83
N CYS A 108 13.31 1.98 3.81
CA CYS A 108 14.70 2.44 3.79
C CYS A 108 15.51 1.80 4.93
N PRO A 109 16.84 1.66 4.78
CA PRO A 109 17.66 0.85 5.68
C PRO A 109 17.89 1.47 7.06
N SER A 110 17.58 2.76 7.25
CA SER A 110 17.77 3.48 8.51
C SER A 110 16.70 4.56 8.72
N PRO A 111 16.32 4.88 9.98
CA PRO A 111 15.41 5.99 10.31
C PRO A 111 15.89 7.39 9.89
N SER A 112 17.18 7.54 9.58
CA SER A 112 17.77 8.80 9.10
C SER A 112 17.67 8.96 7.58
N VAL A 113 17.20 7.94 6.87
CA VAL A 113 17.13 7.87 5.42
C VAL A 113 15.68 8.07 5.00
N LEU A 114 15.45 9.04 4.12
CA LEU A 114 14.12 9.39 3.65
C LEU A 114 13.83 8.67 2.34
N TYR A 115 12.57 8.29 2.16
CA TYR A 115 12.09 7.77 0.88
C TYR A 115 11.66 8.95 -0.01
N ARG A 116 12.17 8.99 -1.24
CA ARG A 116 11.82 9.99 -2.24
C ARG A 116 10.51 9.61 -2.92
N HIS A 117 9.41 10.27 -2.56
CA HIS A 117 8.06 9.87 -2.95
C HIS A 117 7.83 9.76 -4.46
N ASP A 118 8.43 10.65 -5.26
CA ASP A 118 8.32 10.69 -6.72
C ASP A 118 9.20 9.67 -7.45
N SER A 119 10.07 8.95 -6.73
CA SER A 119 10.92 7.90 -7.30
C SER A 119 10.25 6.54 -7.43
N LEU A 120 9.07 6.38 -6.84
CA LEU A 120 8.43 5.08 -6.76
C LEU A 120 7.79 4.67 -8.07
N ALA A 121 8.16 3.49 -8.54
CA ALA A 121 7.59 2.87 -9.70
C ALA A 121 7.08 1.47 -9.34
N ILE A 122 5.99 1.07 -9.99
CA ILE A 122 5.53 -0.32 -9.97
C ILE A 122 5.51 -0.82 -11.40
N HIS A 123 6.16 -1.95 -11.63
CA HIS A 123 6.16 -2.61 -12.92
C HIS A 123 6.12 -4.13 -12.75
N ASN A 124 5.12 -4.79 -13.34
CA ASN A 124 4.94 -6.24 -13.27
C ASN A 124 4.90 -6.79 -11.82
N GLY A 125 4.31 -6.02 -10.89
CA GLY A 125 4.25 -6.39 -9.48
C GLY A 125 5.55 -6.23 -8.68
N GLU A 126 6.62 -5.76 -9.30
CA GLU A 126 7.84 -5.30 -8.62
C GLU A 126 7.71 -3.82 -8.29
N VAL A 127 8.07 -3.43 -7.05
CA VAL A 127 8.11 -2.03 -6.63
C VAL A 127 9.56 -1.60 -6.53
N THR A 128 9.89 -0.47 -7.15
CA THR A 128 11.22 0.13 -7.06
C THR A 128 11.11 1.57 -6.58
N GLY A 129 12.20 2.10 -6.03
CA GLY A 129 12.29 3.50 -5.67
C GLY A 129 13.67 3.87 -5.14
N VAL A 130 13.78 5.07 -4.57
CA VAL A 130 15.02 5.63 -4.06
C VAL A 130 14.87 6.08 -2.60
N CYS A 131 15.85 5.69 -1.81
CA CYS A 131 16.11 6.17 -0.47
C CYS A 131 17.28 7.18 -0.51
N GLU A 132 17.13 8.34 0.14
CA GLU A 132 18.10 9.42 0.12
C GLU A 132 18.52 9.89 1.53
N THR A 133 19.77 10.33 1.65
CA THR A 133 20.34 10.97 2.84
C THR A 133 21.40 11.97 2.43
N GLY A 134 21.09 13.26 2.59
CA GLY A 134 22.00 14.34 2.18
C GLY A 134 22.35 14.21 0.70
N ASP A 135 23.62 13.93 0.40
CA ASP A 135 24.14 13.79 -0.97
C ASP A 135 24.20 12.33 -1.46
N SER A 136 23.67 11.36 -0.70
CA SER A 136 23.70 9.93 -1.05
C SER A 136 22.30 9.42 -1.42
N GLU A 137 22.23 8.64 -2.49
CA GLU A 137 21.04 7.91 -2.93
C GLU A 137 21.34 6.41 -2.95
N SER A 138 20.33 5.60 -2.62
CA SER A 138 20.33 4.14 -2.76
C SER A 138 19.01 3.74 -3.39
N GLU A 139 19.05 2.94 -4.45
CA GLU A 139 17.85 2.34 -5.00
C GLU A 139 17.33 1.27 -4.03
N PHE A 140 16.06 0.93 -4.15
CA PHE A 140 15.51 -0.27 -3.53
C PHE A 140 14.58 -0.99 -4.49
N THR A 141 14.47 -2.29 -4.29
CA THR A 141 13.50 -3.15 -4.97
C THR A 141 12.75 -3.96 -3.92
N VAL A 142 11.44 -4.14 -4.14
CA VAL A 142 10.56 -4.92 -3.28
C VAL A 142 10.12 -6.19 -3.99
N GLU A 143 10.50 -7.33 -3.44
CA GLU A 143 10.01 -8.63 -3.86
C GLU A 143 8.82 -9.05 -2.97
N VAL A 144 7.74 -9.49 -3.62
CA VAL A 144 6.52 -9.95 -2.93
C VAL A 144 6.53 -11.47 -2.79
N GLY A 145 6.71 -11.93 -1.55
CA GLY A 145 6.50 -13.32 -1.19
C GLY A 145 5.01 -13.64 -0.95
N PRO A 146 4.65 -14.92 -0.74
CA PRO A 146 3.26 -15.34 -0.50
C PRO A 146 2.66 -14.80 0.81
N TYR A 147 3.52 -14.52 1.79
CA TYR A 147 3.19 -14.05 3.15
C TYR A 147 4.25 -13.11 3.72
N ASP A 148 5.05 -12.49 2.87
CA ASP A 148 6.08 -11.56 3.31
C ASP A 148 6.53 -10.60 2.20
N LEU A 149 7.29 -9.58 2.58
CA LEU A 149 8.01 -8.68 1.68
C LEU A 149 9.51 -8.76 1.95
N LEU A 150 10.30 -8.76 0.88
CA LEU A 150 11.75 -8.62 0.92
C LEU A 150 12.13 -7.29 0.28
N ILE A 151 13.07 -6.57 0.90
CA ILE A 151 13.58 -5.29 0.43
C ILE A 151 15.07 -5.48 0.14
N GLU A 152 15.47 -5.21 -1.10
CA GLU A 152 16.86 -5.18 -1.53
C GLU A 152 17.28 -3.73 -1.76
N HIS A 153 18.52 -3.40 -1.38
CA HIS A 153 19.11 -2.05 -1.45
C HIS A 153 20.46 -2.09 -2.17
#